data_AF-A0A259G6T8-F1
#
_entry.id   AF-A0A259G6T8-F1
#
_cell.length_a   1.000
_cell.length_b   1.000
_cell.length_c   1.000
_cell.angle_alpha   90.00
_cell.angle_beta   90.00
_cell.angle_gamma   90.00
#
_symmetry.space_group_name_H-M   'P 1'
#
loop_
_entity.id
_entity.type
_entity.pdbx_description
1 polymer ?
#
loop_
_entity_poly.entity_id
_entity_poly.type
_entity_poly.pdbx_seq_one_letter_code
_entity_poly.pdbx_strand_id
1 'polypeptide(L)'
;MADLTGQVVAAFSRRFIVATADGLLPCQVKGRHLRVVCGDQVDIQRDGDNGVIKCVLPRTSLLYRSDAFKTKAIAANVTQLAVVVAPRPSFSMELVQRCILAAEDQDIPSLLILNKTDLPETPRALERLQLLTRIGYSLVSLSALNDIAPLLPALHGHTTLLIGQSGMGKSTLINGLFPDADVLTADYSEALDSGRHTTTHTRLHRLDVDTAIVDSPGLQEFALQHLDVHALAHAFVEFRPFLGQCRFRDCIHETEPGCRLQATPINKVSFTSKEPIMKQALMLLALLIMSAMSPALAAGKWVATPYAPARVVFDFYLDDPQKIGSALYWVRSLMNPLLEAPYNNSPEDLNIVVVIHGTEIVTVATKNAAKYQEAVDRMRYYADLGVSFKVCGQAAEDFGYKLADFQDFIEVVPNAITELAHWQQQGYALITPQVLEKKFDIESIR
;
A
#
# COMPACT_ATOMS: atom_id res chain seq x y z
N MET A 1 -15.99 27.44 -21.17
CA MET A 1 -15.46 27.32 -19.79
C MET A 1 -13.99 26.97 -19.92
N ALA A 2 -13.09 27.74 -19.34
CA ALA A 2 -11.65 27.53 -19.49
C ALA A 2 -11.23 26.26 -18.73
N ASP A 3 -10.44 25.40 -19.38
CA ASP A 3 -9.73 24.33 -18.71
C ASP A 3 -8.57 24.95 -17.91
N LEU A 4 -8.51 24.63 -16.62
CA LEU A 4 -7.52 25.15 -15.67
C LEU A 4 -6.62 24.00 -15.26
N THR A 5 -5.31 24.24 -15.24
CA THR A 5 -4.35 23.29 -14.66
C THR A 5 -4.13 23.60 -13.19
N GLY A 6 -3.95 22.58 -12.37
CA GLY A 6 -3.56 22.76 -10.98
C GLY A 6 -2.91 21.53 -10.38
N GLN A 7 -2.41 21.67 -9.15
CA GLN A 7 -1.80 20.58 -8.40
C GLN A 7 -2.67 20.15 -7.24
N VAL A 8 -2.87 18.85 -7.07
CA VAL A 8 -3.61 18.29 -5.96
C VAL A 8 -2.81 18.46 -4.67
N VAL A 9 -3.32 19.24 -3.72
CA VAL A 9 -2.64 19.52 -2.45
C VAL A 9 -3.25 18.79 -1.25
N ALA A 10 -4.46 18.26 -1.37
CA ALA A 10 -5.04 17.39 -0.36
C ALA A 10 -6.02 16.39 -1.01
N ALA A 11 -6.05 15.17 -0.48
CA ALA A 11 -6.92 14.09 -0.95
C ALA A 11 -7.81 13.53 0.18
N PHE A 12 -9.12 13.73 0.04
CA PHE A 12 -10.17 13.27 0.95
C PHE A 12 -11.08 12.26 0.24
N SER A 13 -10.56 11.06 0.00
CA SER A 13 -11.24 9.98 -0.73
C SER A 13 -11.58 10.37 -2.19
N ARG A 14 -12.77 10.94 -2.44
CA ARG A 14 -13.21 11.39 -3.78
C ARG A 14 -13.30 12.90 -3.93
N ARG A 15 -12.98 13.64 -2.86
CA ARG A 15 -12.86 15.10 -2.85
C ARG A 15 -11.40 15.48 -2.75
N PHE A 16 -11.00 16.49 -3.49
CA PHE A 16 -9.62 16.94 -3.59
C PHE A 16 -9.58 18.45 -3.40
N ILE A 17 -8.49 18.97 -2.83
CA ILE A 17 -8.19 20.39 -2.92
C ILE A 17 -7.09 20.54 -3.96
N VAL A 18 -7.33 21.39 -4.96
CA VAL A 18 -6.39 21.62 -6.05
C VAL A 18 -5.92 23.06 -6.00
N ALA A 19 -4.61 23.27 -5.92
CA ALA A 19 -4.00 24.58 -6.03
C ALA A 19 -3.90 24.98 -7.51
N THR A 20 -4.56 26.08 -7.85
CA THR A 20 -4.56 26.69 -9.18
C THR A 20 -3.89 28.08 -9.11
N ALA A 21 -3.70 28.72 -10.26
CA ALA A 21 -3.21 30.10 -10.30
C ALA A 21 -4.14 31.10 -9.58
N ASP A 22 -5.44 30.79 -9.51
CA ASP A 22 -6.46 31.64 -8.86
C ASP A 22 -6.63 31.33 -7.36
N GLY A 23 -5.87 30.37 -6.83
CA GLY A 23 -5.98 29.89 -5.46
C GLY A 23 -6.45 28.43 -5.34
N LEU A 24 -6.88 28.04 -4.14
CA LEU A 24 -7.30 26.68 -3.84
C LEU A 24 -8.76 26.46 -4.30
N LEU A 25 -8.99 25.37 -5.02
CA LEU A 25 -10.30 25.00 -5.53
C LEU A 25 -10.69 23.60 -5.03
N PRO A 26 -11.82 23.44 -4.32
CA PRO A 26 -12.40 22.14 -4.03
C PRO A 26 -12.82 21.45 -5.32
N CYS A 27 -12.31 20.25 -5.54
CA CYS A 27 -12.54 19.49 -6.76
C CYS A 27 -13.05 18.08 -6.49
N GLN A 28 -13.78 17.52 -7.44
CA GLN A 28 -14.22 16.13 -7.43
C GLN A 28 -13.86 15.45 -8.75
N VAL A 29 -13.77 14.13 -8.72
CA VAL A 29 -13.53 13.32 -9.92
C VAL A 29 -14.85 12.84 -10.51
N LYS A 30 -15.07 13.10 -11.80
CA LYS A 30 -16.24 12.59 -12.54
C LYS A 30 -15.89 11.22 -13.14
N GLY A 31 -16.49 10.15 -12.60
CA GLY A 31 -16.26 8.76 -13.03
C GLY A 31 -15.42 7.93 -12.03
N ARG A 32 -15.48 6.60 -12.13
CA ARG A 32 -14.81 5.68 -11.16
C ARG A 32 -13.34 5.38 -11.48
N HIS A 33 -12.81 5.83 -12.62
CA HIS A 33 -11.54 5.35 -13.17
C HIS A 33 -10.32 6.24 -12.90
N LEU A 34 -10.51 7.52 -12.55
CA LEU A 34 -9.39 8.44 -12.34
C LEU A 34 -8.83 8.28 -10.92
N ARG A 35 -7.64 7.69 -10.80
CA ARG A 35 -6.91 7.59 -9.53
C ARG A 35 -6.06 8.85 -9.33
N VAL A 36 -6.54 9.75 -8.48
CA VAL A 36 -5.87 11.01 -8.14
C VAL A 36 -5.24 10.89 -6.76
N VAL A 37 -3.99 11.31 -6.61
CA VAL A 37 -3.26 11.35 -5.35
C VAL A 37 -2.67 12.74 -5.10
N CYS A 38 -2.22 12.98 -3.87
CA CYS A 38 -1.55 14.23 -3.52
C CYS A 38 -0.28 14.42 -4.38
N GLY A 39 -0.06 15.63 -4.88
CA GLY A 39 1.05 15.98 -5.78
C GLY A 39 0.76 15.79 -7.28
N ASP A 40 -0.34 15.15 -7.67
CA ASP A 40 -0.75 15.05 -9.07
C ASP A 40 -0.97 16.43 -9.70
N GLN A 41 -0.53 16.59 -10.94
CA GLN A 41 -0.90 17.71 -11.79
C GLN A 41 -2.15 17.31 -12.57
N VAL A 42 -3.16 18.17 -12.60
CA VAL A 42 -4.49 17.82 -13.12
C VAL A 42 -5.08 18.93 -13.97
N ASP A 43 -5.85 18.53 -14.98
CA ASP A 43 -6.75 19.42 -15.70
C ASP A 43 -8.12 19.44 -15.04
N ILE A 44 -8.63 20.63 -14.83
CA ILE A 44 -9.84 20.91 -14.08
C ILE A 44 -10.79 21.71 -14.96
N GLN A 45 -12.06 21.33 -14.94
CA GLN A 45 -13.12 22.20 -15.41
C GLN A 45 -13.79 22.87 -14.22
N ARG A 46 -13.79 24.21 -14.20
CA ARG A 46 -14.47 24.98 -13.16
C ARG A 46 -15.98 24.85 -13.30
N ASP A 47 -16.65 24.67 -12.17
CA ASP A 47 -18.10 24.57 -12.01
C ASP A 47 -18.52 25.40 -10.79
N GLY A 48 -18.73 26.71 -11.02
CA GLY A 48 -18.96 27.70 -9.96
C GLY A 48 -17.76 27.82 -9.01
N ASP A 49 -18.02 27.60 -7.71
CA ASP A 49 -17.01 27.61 -6.64
C ASP A 49 -16.30 26.26 -6.47
N ASN A 50 -16.64 25.26 -7.29
CA ASN A 50 -16.02 23.94 -7.30
C ASN A 50 -15.34 23.64 -8.64
N GLY A 51 -14.57 22.55 -8.69
CA GLY A 51 -13.96 22.03 -9.91
C GLY A 51 -14.25 20.55 -10.14
N VAL A 52 -14.19 20.14 -11.39
CA VAL A 52 -14.22 18.73 -11.78
C VAL A 52 -12.89 18.36 -12.41
N ILE A 53 -12.17 17.43 -11.79
CA ILE A 53 -10.93 16.87 -12.34
C ILE A 53 -11.29 16.02 -13.56
N LYS A 54 -10.75 16.38 -14.73
CA LYS A 54 -10.94 15.68 -16.00
C LYS A 54 -9.88 14.61 -16.23
N CYS A 55 -8.62 14.99 -16.07
CA CYS A 55 -7.48 14.10 -16.28
C CYS A 55 -6.32 14.43 -15.35
N VAL A 56 -5.50 13.41 -15.11
CA VAL A 56 -4.21 13.52 -14.42
C VAL A 56 -3.13 13.60 -15.50
N LEU A 57 -2.29 14.61 -15.41
CA LEU A 57 -1.14 14.79 -16.29
C LEU A 57 -0.05 13.75 -15.99
N PRO A 58 0.89 13.48 -16.92
CA PRO A 58 1.94 12.47 -16.72
C PRO A 58 2.72 12.68 -15.42
N ARG A 59 2.89 11.60 -14.66
CA ARG A 59 3.62 11.61 -13.38
C ARG A 59 5.11 11.45 -13.62
N THR A 60 5.93 12.19 -12.87
CA THR A 60 7.38 11.98 -12.82
C THR A 60 7.78 10.92 -11.80
N SER A 61 6.96 10.72 -10.76
CA SER A 61 7.14 9.67 -9.77
C SER A 61 5.82 9.27 -9.14
N LEU A 62 5.74 8.05 -8.59
CA LEU A 62 4.55 7.57 -7.90
C LEU A 62 4.91 6.64 -6.75
N LEU A 63 4.64 7.09 -5.53
CA LEU A 63 4.95 6.34 -4.32
C LEU A 63 3.72 5.61 -3.80
N TYR A 64 3.95 4.39 -3.31
CA TYR A 64 2.91 3.50 -2.81
C TYR A 64 3.13 3.17 -1.33
N ARG A 65 2.06 3.23 -0.56
CA ARG A 65 2.00 2.66 0.78
C ARG A 65 1.45 1.25 0.72
N SER A 66 1.91 0.40 1.62
CA SER A 66 1.20 -0.85 1.89
C SER A 66 0.60 -0.88 3.27
N ASP A 67 -0.64 -1.35 3.33
CA ASP A 67 -1.23 -1.90 4.54
C ASP A 67 -1.20 -3.43 4.46
N ALA A 68 -1.59 -4.12 5.53
CA ALA A 68 -1.59 -5.59 5.61
C ALA A 68 -2.46 -6.29 4.52
N PHE A 69 -3.18 -5.53 3.69
CA PHE A 69 -4.15 -6.05 2.72
C PHE A 69 -4.05 -5.43 1.31
N LYS A 70 -3.39 -4.27 1.11
CA LYS A 70 -3.35 -3.51 -0.16
C LYS A 70 -2.11 -2.62 -0.31
N THR A 71 -1.73 -2.41 -1.56
CA THR A 71 -0.83 -1.33 -2.00
C THR A 71 -1.68 -0.16 -2.51
N LYS A 72 -1.50 1.04 -1.94
CA LYS A 72 -2.21 2.28 -2.31
C LYS A 72 -1.22 3.37 -2.67
N ALA A 73 -1.42 4.01 -3.82
CA ALA A 73 -0.66 5.21 -4.16
C ALA A 73 -0.94 6.32 -3.13
N ILE A 74 0.10 6.98 -2.63
CA ILE A 74 0.01 8.00 -1.59
C ILE A 74 0.38 9.39 -2.08
N ALA A 75 1.36 9.48 -2.97
CA ALA A 75 1.89 10.73 -3.47
C ALA A 75 2.47 10.53 -4.87
N ALA A 76 2.32 11.55 -5.71
CA ALA A 76 2.90 11.61 -7.04
C ALA A 76 3.78 12.86 -7.18
N ASN A 77 4.69 12.84 -8.16
CA ASN A 77 5.58 13.97 -8.47
C ASN A 77 6.44 14.42 -7.27
N VAL A 78 6.78 13.47 -6.40
CA VAL A 78 7.72 13.64 -5.30
C VAL A 78 9.13 13.56 -5.85
N THR A 79 9.99 14.51 -5.48
CA THR A 79 11.38 14.59 -5.95
C THR A 79 12.39 14.21 -4.88
N GLN A 80 11.95 14.00 -3.63
CA GLN A 80 12.82 13.61 -2.52
C GLN A 80 12.02 12.81 -1.49
N LEU A 81 12.62 11.75 -0.94
CA LEU A 81 12.08 11.01 0.18
C LEU A 81 12.79 11.44 1.46
N ALA A 82 12.06 11.86 2.50
CA ALA A 82 12.65 12.17 3.81
C ALA A 82 12.20 11.16 4.88
N VAL A 83 13.14 10.33 5.34
CA VAL A 83 12.91 9.32 6.38
C VAL A 83 13.31 9.87 7.75
N VAL A 84 12.29 10.17 8.56
CA VAL A 84 12.42 10.73 9.91
C VAL A 84 12.57 9.61 10.93
N VAL A 85 13.67 9.64 11.67
CA VAL A 85 14.01 8.77 12.78
C VAL A 85 14.32 9.58 14.02
N ALA A 86 14.30 8.95 15.19
CA ALA A 86 14.64 9.59 16.46
C ALA A 86 15.36 8.59 17.38
N PRO A 87 16.24 9.05 18.29
CA PRO A 87 16.86 8.18 19.29
C PRO A 87 15.82 7.50 20.21
N ARG A 88 14.72 8.20 20.51
CA ARG A 88 13.60 7.69 21.31
C ARG A 88 12.22 8.15 20.76
N PRO A 89 11.24 7.24 20.60
CA PRO A 89 11.37 5.78 20.73
C PRO A 89 12.37 5.22 19.69
N SER A 90 12.89 4.01 19.90
CA SER A 90 13.86 3.44 18.97
C SER A 90 13.23 3.21 17.59
N PHE A 91 13.92 3.60 16.53
CA PHE A 91 13.47 3.36 15.16
C PHE A 91 13.88 1.97 14.64
N SER A 92 13.13 1.45 13.68
CA SER A 92 13.42 0.21 12.94
C SER A 92 14.32 0.48 11.74
N MET A 93 15.48 -0.19 11.69
CA MET A 93 16.37 -0.10 10.51
C MET A 93 15.76 -0.76 9.28
N GLU A 94 14.99 -1.83 9.47
CA GLU A 94 14.32 -2.53 8.38
C GLU A 94 13.34 -1.60 7.66
N LEU A 95 12.57 -0.81 8.42
CA LEU A 95 11.67 0.16 7.83
C LEU A 95 12.43 1.24 7.06
N VAL A 96 13.50 1.79 7.63
CA VAL A 96 14.34 2.79 6.96
C VAL A 96 14.85 2.24 5.63
N GLN A 97 15.34 1.01 5.61
CA GLN A 97 15.82 0.34 4.40
C GLN A 97 14.70 0.15 3.37
N ARG A 98 13.52 -0.33 3.78
CA ARG A 98 12.38 -0.52 2.87
C ARG A 98 11.91 0.80 2.25
N CYS A 99 11.92 1.89 3.02
CA CYS A 99 11.62 3.23 2.51
C CYS A 99 12.62 3.66 1.43
N ILE A 100 13.92 3.48 1.71
CA ILE A 100 14.98 3.84 0.77
C ILE A 100 14.86 3.02 -0.52
N LEU A 101 14.68 1.70 -0.41
CA LEU A 101 14.54 0.82 -1.58
C LEU A 101 13.35 1.21 -2.46
N ALA A 102 12.22 1.60 -1.86
CA ALA A 102 11.06 2.08 -2.60
C ALA A 102 11.30 3.42 -3.29
N ALA A 103 12.15 4.29 -2.72
CA ALA A 103 12.55 5.53 -3.38
C ALA A 103 13.55 5.28 -4.52
N GLU A 104 14.51 4.38 -4.31
CA GLU A 104 15.50 4.01 -5.34
C GLU A 104 14.87 3.35 -6.56
N ASP A 105 13.79 2.58 -6.39
CA ASP A 105 13.02 2.04 -7.52
C ASP A 105 12.36 3.14 -8.38
N GLN A 106 12.02 4.27 -7.75
CA GLN A 106 11.41 5.42 -8.42
C GLN A 106 12.44 6.50 -8.81
N ASP A 107 13.74 6.20 -8.71
CA ASP A 107 14.85 7.13 -8.90
C ASP A 107 14.73 8.42 -8.05
N ILE A 108 14.15 8.30 -6.84
CA ILE A 108 13.96 9.41 -5.91
C ILE A 108 15.10 9.42 -4.88
N PRO A 109 15.84 10.53 -4.72
CA PRO A 109 16.87 10.64 -3.70
C PRO A 109 16.28 10.58 -2.28
N SER A 110 16.96 9.85 -1.40
CA SER A 110 16.57 9.70 0.01
C SER A 110 17.41 10.57 0.96
N LEU A 111 16.72 11.29 1.85
CA LEU A 111 17.24 12.11 2.95
C LEU A 111 16.88 11.45 4.29
N LEU A 112 17.88 11.19 5.13
CA LEU A 112 17.68 10.76 6.51
C LEU A 112 17.58 12.00 7.42
N ILE A 113 16.58 12.01 8.29
CA ILE A 113 16.41 13.07 9.30
C ILE A 113 16.46 12.41 10.68
N LEU A 114 17.55 12.61 11.42
CA LEU A 114 17.64 12.25 12.82
C LEU A 114 17.14 13.40 13.68
N ASN A 115 15.88 13.30 14.12
CA ASN A 115 15.25 14.26 15.01
C ASN A 115 15.55 13.93 16.49
N LYS A 116 15.25 14.88 17.39
CA LYS A 116 15.42 14.77 18.84
C LYS A 116 16.87 14.53 19.27
N THR A 117 17.81 15.23 18.64
CA THR A 117 19.25 15.14 18.95
C THR A 117 19.62 15.69 20.32
N ASP A 118 18.68 16.34 21.01
CA ASP A 118 18.77 16.73 22.42
C ASP A 118 18.80 15.53 23.38
N LEU A 119 18.43 14.33 22.92
CA LEU A 119 18.42 13.12 23.74
C LEU A 119 19.80 12.47 23.88
N PRO A 120 20.10 11.85 25.04
CA PRO A 120 21.40 11.22 25.29
C PRO A 120 21.66 9.98 24.43
N GLU A 121 20.64 9.35 23.84
CA GLU A 121 20.78 8.19 22.95
C GLU A 121 21.25 8.54 21.53
N THR A 122 21.40 9.84 21.21
CA THR A 122 21.77 10.34 19.88
C THR A 122 23.04 9.70 19.31
N PRO A 123 24.15 9.52 20.06
CA PRO A 123 25.35 8.86 19.53
C PRO A 123 25.07 7.43 19.04
N ARG A 124 24.24 6.68 19.76
CA ARG A 124 23.85 5.31 19.38
C ARG A 124 22.95 5.31 18.14
N ALA A 125 22.07 6.29 17.99
CA ALA A 125 21.25 6.44 16.80
C ALA A 125 22.10 6.76 15.56
N LEU A 126 23.08 7.67 15.69
CA LEU A 126 24.04 8.00 14.63
C LEU A 126 24.87 6.79 14.19
N GLU A 127 25.35 5.99 15.15
CA GLU A 127 26.09 4.75 14.85
C GLU A 127 25.27 3.79 13.98
N ARG A 128 23.97 3.63 14.26
CA ARG A 128 23.07 2.78 13.46
C ARG A 128 22.87 3.29 12.03
N LEU A 129 22.88 4.61 11.83
CA LEU A 129 22.72 5.25 10.51
C LEU A 129 24.04 5.35 9.74
N GLN A 130 25.18 5.14 10.41
CA GLN A 130 26.52 5.36 9.84
C GLN A 130 26.77 4.53 8.58
N LEU A 131 26.17 3.34 8.47
CA LEU A 131 26.29 2.54 7.26
C LEU A 131 25.61 3.22 6.07
N LEU A 132 24.38 3.72 6.27
CA LEU A 132 23.61 4.39 5.22
C LEU A 132 24.31 5.66 4.72
N THR A 133 24.92 6.42 5.63
CA THR A 133 25.67 7.62 5.24
C THR A 133 26.95 7.28 4.49
N ARG A 134 27.64 6.18 4.82
CA ARG A 134 28.83 5.71 4.07
C ARG A 134 28.52 5.25 2.66
N ILE A 135 27.31 4.74 2.41
CA ILE A 135 26.88 4.31 1.07
C ILE A 135 26.23 5.44 0.26
N GLY A 136 26.21 6.67 0.79
CA GLY A 136 25.88 7.89 0.03
C GLY A 136 24.58 8.58 0.40
N TYR A 137 23.81 8.08 1.38
CA TYR A 137 22.58 8.74 1.80
C TYR A 137 22.87 9.96 2.68
N SER A 138 22.20 11.08 2.38
CA SER A 138 22.34 12.31 3.15
C SER A 138 21.69 12.18 4.52
N LEU A 139 22.29 12.78 5.55
CA LEU A 139 21.78 12.79 6.92
C LEU A 139 21.78 14.22 7.47
N VAL A 140 20.61 14.68 7.91
CA VAL A 140 20.45 15.89 8.71
C VAL A 140 20.10 15.48 10.14
N SER A 141 20.80 16.05 11.11
CA SER A 141 20.56 15.80 12.54
C SER A 141 20.12 17.10 13.19
N LEU A 142 18.98 17.11 13.87
CA LEU A 142 18.41 18.30 14.51
C LEU A 142 17.49 17.96 15.69
N SER A 143 17.13 18.99 16.47
CA SER A 143 16.04 18.91 17.43
C SER A 143 14.95 19.88 17.01
N ALA A 144 13.84 19.35 16.50
CA ALA A 144 12.74 20.15 15.96
C ALA A 144 12.06 21.05 17.00
N LEU A 145 12.25 20.75 18.29
CA LEU A 145 11.78 21.59 19.40
C LEU A 145 12.65 22.84 19.59
N ASN A 146 13.92 22.77 19.20
CA ASN A 146 14.88 23.83 19.43
C ASN A 146 15.10 24.66 18.16
N ASP A 147 15.42 24.01 17.04
CA ASP A 147 15.73 24.68 15.78
C ASP A 147 15.50 23.75 14.58
N ILE A 148 14.72 24.23 13.62
CA ILE A 148 14.40 23.53 12.36
C ILE A 148 15.27 24.00 11.19
N ALA A 149 16.00 25.12 11.34
CA ALA A 149 16.80 25.73 10.27
C ALA A 149 17.80 24.78 9.59
N PRO A 150 18.43 23.80 10.27
CA PRO A 150 19.32 22.84 9.62
C PRO A 150 18.67 22.00 8.51
N LEU A 151 17.35 21.89 8.51
CA LEU A 151 16.61 21.11 7.52
C LEU A 151 16.36 21.89 6.22
N LEU A 152 16.26 23.22 6.28
CA LEU A 152 15.85 24.06 5.13
C LEU A 152 16.74 23.89 3.89
N PRO A 153 18.08 23.86 3.99
CA PRO A 153 18.93 23.68 2.81
C PRO A 153 18.73 22.33 2.12
N ALA A 154 18.38 21.28 2.88
CA ALA A 154 18.18 19.94 2.34
C ALA A 154 16.81 19.77 1.63
N LEU A 155 15.84 20.63 1.95
CA LEU A 155 14.50 20.63 1.35
C LEU A 155 14.39 21.56 0.14
N HIS A 156 15.24 22.57 0.06
CA HIS A 156 15.14 23.63 -0.94
C HIS A 156 15.04 23.09 -2.38
N GLY A 157 13.98 23.49 -3.10
CA GLY A 157 13.74 23.09 -4.49
C GLY A 157 13.22 21.66 -4.66
N HIS A 158 12.81 21.00 -3.57
CA HIS A 158 12.25 19.66 -3.61
C HIS A 158 10.78 19.63 -3.18
N THR A 159 10.02 18.74 -3.81
CA THR A 159 8.77 18.21 -3.24
C THR A 159 9.11 16.97 -2.44
N THR A 160 9.18 17.11 -1.12
CA THR A 160 9.69 16.09 -0.20
C THR A 160 8.56 15.35 0.49
N LEU A 161 8.52 14.02 0.36
CA LEU A 161 7.58 13.18 1.12
C LEU A 161 8.19 12.83 2.49
N LEU A 162 7.52 13.23 3.58
CA LEU A 162 7.94 12.93 4.95
C LEU A 162 7.37 11.59 5.45
N ILE A 163 8.26 10.74 5.97
CA ILE A 163 7.93 9.36 6.39
C ILE A 163 8.65 9.00 7.67
N GLY A 164 8.06 8.13 8.48
CA GLY A 164 8.71 7.61 9.66
C GLY A 164 7.70 7.02 10.63
N GLN A 165 8.17 6.23 11.59
CA GLN A 165 7.30 5.62 12.60
C GLN A 165 6.55 6.69 13.42
N SER A 166 5.48 6.25 14.07
CA SER A 166 4.80 7.10 15.06
C SER A 166 5.79 7.51 16.16
N GLY A 167 5.70 8.76 16.62
CA GLY A 167 6.58 9.28 17.67
C GLY A 167 7.97 9.73 17.22
N MET A 168 8.36 9.62 15.94
CA MET A 168 9.65 10.15 15.44
C MET A 168 9.69 11.70 15.37
N GLY A 169 8.55 12.38 15.55
CA GLY A 169 8.47 13.84 15.58
C GLY A 169 8.18 14.50 14.23
N LYS A 170 7.57 13.78 13.27
CA LYS A 170 7.13 14.34 11.98
C LYS A 170 6.21 15.55 12.13
N SER A 171 5.19 15.45 12.98
CA SER A 171 4.28 16.58 13.25
C SER A 171 5.01 17.76 13.87
N THR A 172 6.01 17.52 14.74
CA THR A 172 6.85 18.60 15.29
C THR A 172 7.69 19.28 14.21
N LEU A 173 8.24 18.51 13.25
CA LEU A 173 8.94 19.06 12.09
C LEU A 173 7.99 19.91 11.24
N ILE A 174 6.80 19.39 10.92
CA ILE A 174 5.80 20.12 10.13
C ILE A 174 5.39 21.42 10.83
N ASN A 175 5.08 21.39 12.12
CA ASN A 175 4.69 22.59 12.86
C ASN A 175 5.84 23.60 12.96
N GLY A 176 7.09 23.14 13.03
CA GLY A 176 8.27 24.00 12.99
C GLY A 176 8.49 24.67 11.63
N LEU A 177 8.17 23.96 10.53
CA LEU A 177 8.29 24.48 9.17
C LEU A 177 7.11 25.36 8.76
N PHE A 178 5.92 25.09 9.32
CA PHE A 178 4.67 25.77 8.99
C PHE A 178 3.92 26.20 10.26
N PRO A 179 4.40 27.23 10.97
CA PRO A 179 3.77 27.69 12.21
C PRO A 179 2.31 28.14 12.05
N ASP A 180 1.89 28.56 10.84
CA ASP A 180 0.53 29.02 10.53
C ASP A 180 -0.35 27.96 9.82
N ALA A 181 0.14 26.73 9.61
CA ALA A 181 -0.59 25.72 8.83
C ALA A 181 -1.91 25.28 9.49
N ASP A 182 -1.97 25.22 10.82
CA ASP A 182 -3.17 24.78 11.55
C ASP A 182 -4.37 25.72 11.31
N VAL A 183 -4.14 27.02 11.11
CA VAL A 183 -5.20 28.02 10.86
C VAL A 183 -5.88 27.78 9.51
N LEU A 184 -5.11 27.54 8.45
CA LEU A 184 -5.66 27.23 7.12
C LEU A 184 -6.45 25.92 7.13
N THR A 185 -6.06 24.94 7.95
CA THR A 185 -6.68 23.61 7.92
C THR A 185 -8.04 23.50 8.58
N ALA A 186 -8.36 24.37 9.54
CA ALA A 186 -9.68 24.40 10.18
C ALA A 186 -10.76 24.91 9.21
N ASP A 187 -10.46 26.00 8.50
CA ASP A 187 -11.39 26.68 7.60
C ASP A 187 -11.86 25.78 6.44
N TYR A 188 -10.98 24.94 5.87
CA TYR A 188 -11.35 24.04 4.77
C TYR A 188 -11.97 22.71 5.22
N SER A 189 -11.66 22.23 6.43
CA SER A 189 -12.33 21.06 6.99
C SER A 189 -13.80 21.34 7.32
N GLU A 190 -14.11 22.59 7.66
CA GLU A 190 -15.48 23.11 7.78
C GLU A 190 -16.13 23.28 6.40
N ALA A 191 -15.41 23.82 5.41
CA ALA A 191 -15.93 23.97 4.03
C ALA A 191 -16.24 22.64 3.32
N LEU A 192 -15.56 21.55 3.69
CA LEU A 192 -15.75 20.20 3.12
C LEU A 192 -16.71 19.31 3.95
N ASP A 193 -17.25 19.82 5.04
CA ASP A 193 -18.21 19.14 5.94
C ASP A 193 -17.69 17.80 6.49
N SER A 194 -16.37 17.70 6.74
CA SER A 194 -15.70 16.42 7.07
C SER A 194 -15.42 16.19 8.56
N GLY A 195 -15.84 17.09 9.44
CA GLY A 195 -15.65 16.96 10.89
C GLY A 195 -14.20 17.16 11.36
N ARG A 196 -14.06 17.65 12.61
CA ARG A 196 -12.79 18.05 13.22
C ARG A 196 -12.16 16.90 14.02
N HIS A 197 -11.60 15.89 13.35
CA HIS A 197 -10.79 14.88 14.05
C HIS A 197 -9.63 14.34 13.20
N THR A 198 -8.40 14.72 13.59
CA THR A 198 -7.10 14.03 13.39
C THR A 198 -6.62 13.80 11.94
N THR A 199 -5.39 14.23 11.62
CA THR A 199 -4.65 14.08 10.35
C THR A 199 -4.66 12.63 9.82
N THR A 200 -5.63 12.30 8.96
CA THR A 200 -5.83 10.97 8.33
C THR A 200 -5.59 10.99 6.82
N HIS A 201 -5.29 12.16 6.25
CA HIS A 201 -5.19 12.39 4.81
C HIS A 201 -3.81 12.93 4.42
N THR A 202 -3.30 12.48 3.27
CA THR A 202 -2.06 13.02 2.70
C THR A 202 -2.26 14.45 2.24
N ARG A 203 -1.34 15.35 2.60
CA ARG A 203 -1.40 16.79 2.30
C ARG A 203 -0.08 17.30 1.78
N LEU A 204 -0.11 18.31 0.93
CA LEU A 204 1.05 19.02 0.41
C LEU A 204 1.04 20.45 0.96
N HIS A 205 2.11 20.79 1.67
CA HIS A 205 2.37 22.10 2.24
C HIS A 205 3.49 22.77 1.44
N ARG A 206 3.31 24.02 1.01
CA ARG A 206 4.32 24.77 0.27
C ARG A 206 5.10 25.67 1.21
N LEU A 207 6.43 25.55 1.22
CA LEU A 207 7.30 26.51 1.90
C LEU A 207 7.51 27.73 1.01
N ASP A 208 7.73 27.49 -0.28
CA ASP A 208 7.91 28.51 -1.31
C ASP A 208 7.41 27.99 -2.68
N VAL A 209 7.82 28.65 -3.76
CA VAL A 209 7.38 28.31 -5.13
C VAL A 209 7.85 26.89 -5.54
N ASP A 210 9.07 26.52 -5.16
CA ASP A 210 9.75 25.32 -5.63
C ASP A 210 9.92 24.25 -4.53
N THR A 211 9.67 24.61 -3.28
CA THR A 211 9.81 23.75 -2.11
C THR A 211 8.46 23.38 -1.52
N ALA A 212 8.19 22.08 -1.42
CA ALA A 212 6.96 21.55 -0.85
C ALA A 212 7.22 20.31 0.01
N ILE A 213 6.34 20.09 0.99
CA ILE A 213 6.34 18.91 1.86
C ILE A 213 5.03 18.18 1.71
N VAL A 214 5.12 16.89 1.41
CA VAL A 214 3.98 15.98 1.46
C VAL A 214 4.00 15.27 2.82
N ASP A 215 2.98 15.53 3.64
CA ASP A 215 2.72 14.81 4.88
C ASP A 215 1.79 13.64 4.61
N SER A 216 2.22 12.42 4.95
CA SER A 216 1.42 11.21 4.84
C SER A 216 1.25 10.57 6.23
N PRO A 217 0.08 10.72 6.88
CA PRO A 217 -0.16 10.11 8.18
C PRO A 217 -0.14 8.58 8.11
N GLY A 218 0.49 7.97 9.11
CA GLY A 218 0.44 6.51 9.29
C GLY A 218 1.21 5.68 8.27
N LEU A 219 2.17 6.26 7.55
CA LEU A 219 3.05 5.49 6.69
C LEU A 219 4.05 4.69 7.54
N GLN A 220 3.64 3.46 7.87
CA GLN A 220 4.42 2.54 8.69
C GLN A 220 5.28 1.60 7.84
N GLU A 221 4.93 1.35 6.57
CA GLU A 221 5.69 0.51 5.64
C GLU A 221 5.44 0.89 4.16
N PHE A 222 6.46 0.71 3.33
CA PHE A 222 6.34 0.58 1.87
C PHE A 222 6.23 -0.90 1.49
N ALA A 223 5.38 -1.25 0.51
CA ALA A 223 5.55 -2.53 -0.16
C ALA A 223 6.77 -2.46 -1.04
N LEU A 224 7.59 -3.50 -0.96
CA LEU A 224 8.48 -3.91 -2.03
C LEU A 224 7.89 -5.06 -2.85
N GLN A 225 6.64 -5.46 -2.58
CA GLN A 225 5.96 -6.59 -3.21
C GLN A 225 5.76 -6.43 -4.72
N HIS A 226 5.78 -5.19 -5.22
CA HIS A 226 5.70 -4.90 -6.65
C HIS A 226 7.06 -5.02 -7.36
N LEU A 227 8.16 -5.15 -6.61
CA LEU A 227 9.50 -5.29 -7.15
C LEU A 227 9.79 -6.77 -7.38
N ASP A 228 10.25 -7.10 -8.58
CA ASP A 228 10.88 -8.40 -8.81
C ASP A 228 12.29 -8.46 -8.20
N VAL A 229 12.92 -9.63 -8.22
CA VAL A 229 14.25 -9.85 -7.63
C VAL A 229 15.32 -8.97 -8.29
N HIS A 230 15.20 -8.67 -9.58
CA HIS A 230 16.16 -7.84 -10.31
C HIS A 230 15.99 -6.36 -10.00
N ALA A 231 14.75 -5.86 -9.96
CA ALA A 231 14.41 -4.51 -9.54
C ALA A 231 14.86 -4.26 -8.09
N LEU A 232 14.61 -5.23 -7.20
CA LEU A 232 15.07 -5.18 -5.82
C LEU A 232 16.61 -5.14 -5.75
N ALA A 233 17.32 -5.96 -6.51
CA ALA A 233 18.78 -5.94 -6.56
C ALA A 233 19.32 -4.60 -7.09
N HIS A 234 18.64 -4.00 -8.07
CA HIS A 234 18.95 -2.67 -8.60
C HIS A 234 18.68 -1.53 -7.61
N ALA A 235 17.69 -1.68 -6.74
CA ALA A 235 17.36 -0.71 -5.69
C ALA A 235 18.46 -0.64 -4.59
N PHE A 236 19.29 -1.66 -4.43
CA PHE A 236 20.49 -1.58 -3.59
C PHE A 236 21.62 -0.85 -4.34
N VAL A 237 21.84 0.41 -3.98
CA VAL A 237 22.87 1.28 -4.59
C VAL A 237 24.26 0.65 -4.56
N GLU A 238 24.60 -0.06 -3.48
CA GLU A 238 25.88 -0.75 -3.33
C GLU A 238 26.04 -1.99 -4.22
N PHE A 239 24.93 -2.55 -4.72
CA PHE A 239 24.95 -3.70 -5.62
C PHE A 239 25.14 -3.28 -7.07
N ARG A 240 24.63 -2.10 -7.47
CA ARG A 240 24.67 -1.58 -8.85
C ARG A 240 26.03 -1.76 -9.55
N PRO A 241 27.19 -1.50 -8.92
CA PRO A 241 28.50 -1.67 -9.57
C PRO A 241 28.86 -3.11 -9.93
N PHE A 242 28.14 -4.11 -9.42
CA PHE A 242 28.41 -5.54 -9.59
C PHE A 242 27.33 -6.29 -10.36
N LEU A 243 26.16 -5.66 -10.56
CA LEU A 243 25.08 -6.25 -11.37
C LEU A 243 25.56 -6.48 -12.81
N GLY A 244 25.12 -7.60 -13.41
CA GLY A 244 25.57 -8.01 -14.74
C GLY A 244 26.98 -8.61 -14.83
N GLN A 245 27.76 -8.65 -13.74
CA GLN A 245 29.10 -9.25 -13.70
C GLN A 245 29.12 -10.68 -13.13
N CYS A 246 27.95 -11.26 -12.87
CA CYS A 246 27.83 -12.64 -12.41
C CYS A 246 28.13 -13.61 -13.57
N ARG A 247 28.58 -14.83 -13.22
CA ARG A 247 28.81 -15.90 -14.21
C ARG A 247 27.56 -16.21 -15.04
N PHE A 248 26.40 -16.19 -14.39
CA PHE A 248 25.09 -16.47 -15.01
C PHE A 248 24.31 -15.16 -15.20
N ARG A 249 23.57 -15.05 -16.31
CA ARG A 249 22.80 -13.85 -16.67
C ARG A 249 21.52 -13.69 -15.85
N ASP A 250 20.94 -14.81 -15.43
CA ASP A 250 19.72 -14.98 -14.64
C ASP A 250 20.02 -15.24 -13.16
N CYS A 251 21.16 -14.75 -12.67
CA CYS A 251 21.54 -14.91 -11.27
C CYS A 251 20.58 -14.13 -10.36
N ILE A 252 19.95 -14.84 -9.42
CA ILE A 252 19.13 -14.31 -8.31
C ILE A 252 19.95 -14.03 -7.05
N HIS A 253 21.26 -14.28 -7.11
CA HIS A 253 22.27 -13.89 -6.13
C HIS A 253 22.22 -14.60 -4.77
N GLU A 254 21.62 -15.79 -4.71
CA GLU A 254 21.34 -16.51 -3.45
C GLU A 254 22.32 -17.67 -3.19
N THR A 255 22.53 -18.56 -4.15
CA THR A 255 23.38 -19.77 -3.99
C THR A 255 24.27 -20.06 -5.19
N GLU A 256 24.21 -19.23 -6.23
CA GLU A 256 24.79 -19.57 -7.53
C GLU A 256 26.32 -19.42 -7.55
N PRO A 257 27.04 -20.44 -8.05
CA PRO A 257 28.49 -20.41 -8.09
C PRO A 257 29.00 -19.36 -9.09
N GLY A 258 29.83 -18.44 -8.61
CA GLY A 258 30.32 -17.32 -9.42
C GLY A 258 29.39 -16.09 -9.42
N CYS A 259 28.49 -15.99 -8.44
CA CYS A 259 27.79 -14.75 -8.13
C CYS A 259 28.78 -13.67 -7.64
N ARG A 260 28.80 -12.52 -8.32
CA ARG A 260 29.72 -11.42 -7.99
C ARG A 260 29.40 -10.77 -6.65
N LEU A 261 28.12 -10.66 -6.30
CA LEU A 261 27.67 -10.10 -5.01
C LEU A 261 28.10 -10.95 -3.82
N GLN A 262 28.13 -12.27 -3.97
CA GLN A 262 28.60 -13.18 -2.92
C GLN A 262 30.10 -13.17 -2.74
N ALA A 263 30.85 -12.91 -3.81
CA ALA A 263 32.31 -12.83 -3.78
C ALA A 263 32.83 -11.50 -3.19
N THR A 264 31.95 -10.51 -3.01
CA THR A 264 32.30 -9.20 -2.42
C THR A 264 32.09 -9.16 -0.90
N PRO A 265 32.93 -8.41 -0.16
CA PRO A 265 32.75 -8.20 1.28
C PRO A 265 31.48 -7.41 1.66
N ILE A 266 30.73 -6.91 0.67
CA ILE A 266 29.45 -6.21 0.84
C ILE A 266 28.43 -7.10 1.58
N ASN A 267 28.49 -8.42 1.36
CA ASN A 267 27.62 -9.39 2.03
C ASN A 267 27.82 -9.44 3.57
N LYS A 268 28.92 -8.87 4.10
CA LYS A 268 29.16 -8.77 5.56
C LYS A 268 28.58 -7.51 6.19
N VAL A 269 28.09 -6.56 5.40
CA VAL A 269 27.79 -5.20 5.85
C VAL A 269 26.28 -4.93 5.93
N SER A 270 25.44 -5.61 5.13
CA SER A 270 24.07 -5.12 4.86
C SER A 270 22.93 -5.72 5.67
N PHE A 271 23.12 -6.79 6.47
CA PHE A 271 22.00 -7.48 7.12
C PHE A 271 22.24 -7.74 8.61
N THR A 272 21.87 -6.75 9.44
CA THR A 272 21.72 -6.92 10.89
C THR A 272 20.25 -6.77 11.33
N SER A 273 19.33 -7.49 10.67
CA SER A 273 18.15 -7.98 11.37
C SER A 273 18.52 -9.30 12.06
N LYS A 274 18.62 -9.26 13.39
CA LYS A 274 18.58 -10.48 14.20
C LYS A 274 17.11 -10.88 14.33
N GLU A 275 16.56 -11.52 13.29
CA GLU A 275 15.46 -12.50 13.29
C GLU A 275 15.22 -13.01 11.84
N PRO A 276 14.69 -14.23 11.63
CA PRO A 276 15.36 -15.22 10.79
C PRO A 276 14.71 -15.35 9.42
N ILE A 277 15.42 -14.97 8.36
CA ILE A 277 15.07 -15.43 7.00
C ILE A 277 16.16 -16.34 6.42
N MET A 278 17.40 -16.32 6.96
CA MET A 278 18.51 -17.07 6.36
C MET A 278 19.32 -17.95 7.32
N LYS A 279 19.00 -17.96 8.62
CA LYS A 279 19.85 -18.61 9.66
C LYS A 279 19.38 -19.97 10.20
N GLN A 280 18.16 -20.43 9.92
CA GLN A 280 17.71 -21.75 10.41
C GLN A 280 18.18 -22.94 9.56
N ALA A 281 18.71 -22.72 8.35
CA ALA A 281 19.13 -23.82 7.47
C ALA A 281 20.54 -24.36 7.74
N LEU A 282 21.41 -23.64 8.46
CA LEU A 282 22.84 -23.94 8.46
C LEU A 282 23.38 -24.61 9.74
N MET A 283 22.58 -24.75 10.80
CA MET A 283 23.10 -25.24 12.08
C MET A 283 22.88 -26.76 12.33
N LEU A 284 22.19 -27.47 11.42
CA LEU A 284 21.93 -28.91 11.54
C LEU A 284 22.69 -29.79 10.52
N LEU A 285 23.35 -29.21 9.50
CA LEU A 285 24.01 -29.98 8.44
C LEU A 285 25.50 -30.26 8.70
N ALA A 286 26.06 -29.78 9.81
CA ALA A 286 27.45 -30.09 10.21
C ALA A 286 27.59 -31.43 10.95
N LEU A 287 26.48 -32.13 11.26
CA LEU A 287 26.53 -33.38 12.05
C LEU A 287 26.16 -34.66 11.29
N LEU A 288 25.80 -34.62 10.01
CA LEU A 288 25.35 -35.80 9.25
C LEU A 288 26.07 -35.97 7.90
N ILE A 289 27.41 -35.90 7.95
CA ILE A 289 28.28 -36.49 6.92
C ILE A 289 28.26 -38.04 6.98
N MET A 290 27.56 -38.65 7.93
CA MET A 290 27.63 -40.10 8.16
C MET A 290 26.24 -40.74 8.22
N SER A 291 25.56 -40.86 7.09
CA SER A 291 24.75 -42.06 6.77
C SER A 291 24.15 -41.96 5.37
N ALA A 292 24.71 -42.78 4.48
CA ALA A 292 24.06 -43.52 3.41
C ALA A 292 22.89 -42.86 2.65
N MET A 293 23.17 -42.58 1.37
CA MET A 293 22.26 -42.61 0.21
C MET A 293 20.77 -42.75 0.54
N SER A 294 20.02 -41.68 0.35
CA SER A 294 18.57 -41.69 0.20
C SER A 294 18.19 -40.81 -0.99
N PRO A 295 17.13 -41.15 -1.74
CA PRO A 295 16.78 -40.43 -2.96
C PRO A 295 16.45 -38.99 -2.58
N ALA A 296 16.86 -38.03 -3.42
CA ALA A 296 16.47 -36.64 -3.26
C ALA A 296 14.95 -36.58 -3.07
N LEU A 297 14.49 -36.17 -1.88
CA LEU A 297 13.11 -35.74 -1.69
C LEU A 297 12.93 -34.55 -2.62
N ALA A 298 12.19 -34.75 -3.71
CA ALA A 298 11.87 -33.68 -4.63
C ALA A 298 11.14 -32.57 -3.85
N ALA A 299 11.79 -31.42 -3.68
CA ALA A 299 11.13 -30.24 -3.16
C ALA A 299 9.95 -29.88 -4.08
N GLY A 300 8.88 -29.34 -3.49
CA GLY A 300 7.76 -28.82 -4.27
C GLY A 300 8.26 -27.82 -5.31
N LYS A 301 7.90 -28.03 -6.58
CA LYS A 301 8.28 -27.13 -7.66
C LYS A 301 7.23 -26.03 -7.77
N TRP A 302 7.68 -24.77 -7.74
CA TRP A 302 6.82 -23.66 -8.12
C TRP A 302 6.54 -23.73 -9.63
N VAL A 303 5.27 -23.67 -10.01
CA VAL A 303 4.82 -23.77 -11.41
C VAL A 303 3.89 -22.61 -11.71
N ALA A 304 4.31 -21.71 -12.60
CA ALA A 304 3.43 -20.72 -13.21
C ALA A 304 2.53 -21.41 -14.23
N THR A 305 1.30 -21.72 -13.84
CA THR A 305 0.30 -22.30 -14.74
C THR A 305 -0.27 -21.16 -15.60
N PRO A 306 -0.25 -21.24 -16.95
CA PRO A 306 -0.75 -20.16 -17.80
C PRO A 306 -2.28 -20.04 -17.71
N TYR A 307 -2.78 -19.32 -16.72
CA TYR A 307 -4.21 -19.11 -16.51
C TYR A 307 -4.81 -18.23 -17.61
N ALA A 308 -6.00 -18.61 -18.10
CA ALA A 308 -6.82 -17.76 -18.95
C ALA A 308 -7.61 -16.74 -18.09
N PRO A 309 -8.17 -15.67 -18.68
CA PRO A 309 -9.02 -14.73 -17.96
C PRO A 309 -10.14 -15.44 -17.19
N ALA A 310 -10.23 -15.17 -15.89
CA ALA A 310 -11.14 -15.89 -15.01
C ALA A 310 -12.58 -15.39 -15.16
N ARG A 311 -13.50 -16.32 -15.41
CA ARG A 311 -14.95 -16.12 -15.29
C ARG A 311 -15.45 -16.99 -14.15
N VAL A 312 -15.77 -16.37 -13.03
CA VAL A 312 -16.10 -17.11 -11.79
C VAL A 312 -17.35 -16.53 -11.15
N VAL A 313 -18.27 -17.41 -10.78
CA VAL A 313 -19.38 -17.09 -9.89
C VAL A 313 -19.13 -17.76 -8.55
N PHE A 314 -19.06 -16.95 -7.50
CA PHE A 314 -18.97 -17.43 -6.12
C PHE A 314 -20.37 -17.59 -5.55
N ASP A 315 -20.57 -18.72 -4.91
CA ASP A 315 -21.78 -19.05 -4.18
C ASP A 315 -21.54 -18.86 -2.68
N PHE A 316 -21.98 -17.73 -2.15
CA PHE A 316 -21.95 -17.43 -0.73
C PHE A 316 -23.27 -17.88 -0.13
N TYR A 317 -23.20 -19.02 0.56
CA TYR A 317 -24.28 -19.59 1.33
C TYR A 317 -23.72 -20.02 2.69
N LEU A 318 -23.67 -19.09 3.63
CA LEU A 318 -23.06 -19.30 4.94
C LEU A 318 -24.14 -19.47 6.01
N ASP A 319 -23.80 -20.27 7.00
CA ASP A 319 -24.60 -20.56 8.19
C ASP A 319 -24.39 -19.52 9.30
N ASP A 320 -23.25 -18.82 9.31
CA ASP A 320 -22.93 -17.74 10.25
C ASP A 320 -22.48 -16.46 9.52
N PRO A 321 -23.09 -15.29 9.81
CA PRO A 321 -22.66 -14.01 9.24
C PRO A 321 -21.18 -13.66 9.45
N GLN A 322 -20.56 -14.13 10.53
CA GLN A 322 -19.14 -13.86 10.81
C GLN A 322 -18.20 -14.55 9.81
N LYS A 323 -18.67 -15.61 9.14
CA LYS A 323 -17.88 -16.35 8.14
C LYS A 323 -17.67 -15.57 6.86
N ILE A 324 -18.41 -14.49 6.61
CA ILE A 324 -18.28 -13.69 5.38
C ILE A 324 -16.85 -13.14 5.20
N GLY A 325 -16.18 -12.76 6.29
CA GLY A 325 -14.80 -12.28 6.23
C GLY A 325 -13.84 -13.33 5.68
N SER A 326 -14.04 -14.59 6.09
CA SER A 326 -13.28 -15.74 5.60
C SER A 326 -13.65 -16.13 4.17
N ALA A 327 -14.94 -16.08 3.81
CA ALA A 327 -15.40 -16.34 2.44
C ALA A 327 -14.79 -15.32 1.45
N LEU A 328 -14.68 -14.05 1.84
CA LEU A 328 -14.04 -13.01 1.02
C LEU A 328 -12.55 -13.30 0.76
N TYR A 329 -11.86 -14.10 1.59
CA TYR A 329 -10.50 -14.54 1.28
C TYR A 329 -10.44 -15.51 0.09
N TRP A 330 -11.50 -16.23 -0.23
CA TRP A 330 -11.56 -17.08 -1.42
C TRP A 330 -11.61 -16.23 -2.68
N VAL A 331 -12.44 -15.18 -2.67
CA VAL A 331 -12.48 -14.17 -3.75
C VAL A 331 -11.09 -13.55 -3.94
N ARG A 332 -10.46 -13.11 -2.84
CA ARG A 332 -9.08 -12.60 -2.87
C ARG A 332 -8.08 -13.61 -3.44
N SER A 333 -8.17 -14.87 -3.04
CA SER A 333 -7.23 -15.92 -3.46
C SER A 333 -7.35 -16.26 -4.94
N LEU A 334 -8.48 -15.95 -5.57
CA LEU A 334 -8.61 -15.95 -7.03
C LEU A 334 -8.03 -14.67 -7.65
N MET A 335 -8.38 -13.50 -7.10
CA MET A 335 -8.01 -12.21 -7.66
C MET A 335 -6.50 -11.94 -7.62
N ASN A 336 -5.88 -12.05 -6.43
CA ASN A 336 -4.51 -11.61 -6.21
C ASN A 336 -3.50 -12.32 -7.13
N PRO A 337 -3.50 -13.66 -7.24
CA PRO A 337 -2.57 -14.32 -8.15
C PRO A 337 -2.75 -13.89 -9.60
N LEU A 338 -3.96 -13.56 -10.03
CA LEU A 338 -4.22 -13.14 -11.42
C LEU A 338 -3.79 -11.68 -11.67
N LEU A 339 -3.94 -10.81 -10.68
CA LEU A 339 -3.62 -9.37 -10.79
C LEU A 339 -2.15 -9.06 -10.56
N GLU A 340 -1.44 -9.92 -9.84
CA GLU A 340 -0.04 -9.73 -9.49
C GLU A 340 0.89 -10.49 -10.46
N ALA A 341 2.19 -10.22 -10.38
CA ALA A 341 3.18 -10.98 -11.14
C ALA A 341 3.09 -12.48 -10.79
N PRO A 342 3.23 -13.40 -11.77
CA PRO A 342 3.65 -13.16 -13.15
C PRO A 342 2.53 -12.81 -14.14
N TYR A 343 1.25 -12.84 -13.72
CA TYR A 343 0.11 -12.81 -14.64
C TYR A 343 -0.30 -11.39 -15.01
N ASN A 344 -0.28 -10.46 -14.06
CA ASN A 344 -0.53 -9.03 -14.28
C ASN A 344 -1.81 -8.74 -15.10
N ASN A 345 -2.86 -9.55 -14.93
CA ASN A 345 -4.12 -9.34 -15.63
C ASN A 345 -4.71 -7.98 -15.22
N SER A 346 -5.41 -7.32 -16.13
CA SER A 346 -6.11 -6.08 -15.78
C SER A 346 -7.28 -6.43 -14.83
N PRO A 347 -7.58 -5.59 -13.82
CA PRO A 347 -8.79 -5.77 -13.01
C PRO A 347 -10.08 -5.86 -13.85
N GLU A 348 -10.11 -5.26 -15.04
CA GLU A 348 -11.26 -5.35 -15.96
C GLU A 348 -11.41 -6.73 -16.63
N ASP A 349 -10.36 -7.55 -16.64
CA ASP A 349 -10.38 -8.93 -17.13
C ASP A 349 -10.96 -9.91 -16.10
N LEU A 350 -11.14 -9.45 -14.85
CA LEU A 350 -11.73 -10.25 -13.77
C LEU A 350 -13.25 -10.23 -13.86
N ASN A 351 -13.81 -11.29 -14.42
CA ASN A 351 -15.24 -11.48 -14.51
C ASN A 351 -15.72 -12.27 -13.29
N ILE A 352 -15.89 -11.57 -12.16
CA ILE A 352 -16.24 -12.20 -10.87
C ILE A 352 -17.62 -11.72 -10.41
N VAL A 353 -18.49 -12.68 -10.13
CA VAL A 353 -19.80 -12.46 -9.52
C VAL A 353 -19.84 -13.17 -8.18
N VAL A 354 -20.41 -12.54 -7.16
CA VAL A 354 -20.64 -13.16 -5.85
C VAL A 354 -22.14 -13.12 -5.58
N VAL A 355 -22.75 -14.30 -5.48
CA VAL A 355 -24.18 -14.45 -5.15
C VAL A 355 -24.30 -14.80 -3.68
N ILE A 356 -25.03 -13.99 -2.92
CA ILE A 356 -25.19 -14.04 -1.47
C ILE A 356 -26.61 -14.43 -1.13
N HIS A 357 -26.78 -15.53 -0.39
CA HIS A 357 -28.11 -16.04 -0.05
C HIS A 357 -28.19 -16.84 1.25
N GLY A 358 -27.13 -16.87 2.05
CA GLY A 358 -27.17 -17.44 3.40
C GLY A 358 -27.50 -16.41 4.48
N THR A 359 -27.16 -16.73 5.73
CA THR A 359 -27.39 -15.85 6.88
C THR A 359 -26.54 -14.57 6.81
N GLU A 360 -25.47 -14.59 6.04
CA GLU A 360 -24.56 -13.46 5.83
C GLU A 360 -25.19 -12.27 5.10
N ILE A 361 -26.40 -12.39 4.54
CA ILE A 361 -27.17 -11.25 4.01
C ILE A 361 -27.25 -10.11 5.04
N VAL A 362 -27.34 -10.43 6.33
CA VAL A 362 -27.42 -9.40 7.38
C VAL A 362 -26.19 -8.49 7.42
N THR A 363 -25.04 -8.95 6.91
CA THR A 363 -23.79 -8.19 6.93
C THR A 363 -23.75 -7.07 5.91
N VAL A 364 -24.51 -7.22 4.81
CA VAL A 364 -24.57 -6.24 3.72
C VAL A 364 -25.76 -5.29 3.84
N ALA A 365 -26.56 -5.41 4.90
CA ALA A 365 -27.59 -4.45 5.22
C ALA A 365 -26.98 -3.16 5.81
N THR A 366 -27.40 -2.00 5.30
CA THR A 366 -26.96 -0.66 5.71
C THR A 366 -27.10 -0.43 7.20
N LYS A 367 -28.19 -0.93 7.81
CA LYS A 367 -28.42 -0.82 9.27
C LYS A 367 -27.37 -1.53 10.13
N ASN A 368 -26.68 -2.54 9.57
CA ASN A 368 -25.68 -3.34 10.26
C ASN A 368 -24.24 -2.97 9.86
N ALA A 369 -24.06 -1.95 9.02
CA ALA A 369 -22.76 -1.58 8.44
C ALA A 369 -21.67 -1.39 9.50
N ALA A 370 -21.97 -0.68 10.59
CA ALA A 370 -21.01 -0.43 11.67
C ALA A 370 -20.51 -1.73 12.34
N LYS A 371 -21.37 -2.75 12.46
CA LYS A 371 -21.01 -4.04 13.06
C LYS A 371 -20.12 -4.87 12.14
N TYR A 372 -20.32 -4.77 10.83
CA TYR A 372 -19.60 -5.55 9.82
C TYR A 372 -18.69 -4.68 8.95
N GLN A 373 -18.22 -3.55 9.49
CA GLN A 373 -17.53 -2.49 8.74
C GLN A 373 -16.37 -3.03 7.92
N GLU A 374 -15.54 -3.89 8.50
CA GLU A 374 -14.38 -4.48 7.81
C GLU A 374 -14.79 -5.33 6.60
N ALA A 375 -15.86 -6.13 6.72
CA ALA A 375 -16.36 -6.94 5.62
C ALA A 375 -16.99 -6.06 4.53
N VAL A 376 -17.80 -5.07 4.92
CA VAL A 376 -18.45 -4.12 4.00
C VAL A 376 -17.41 -3.31 3.23
N ASP A 377 -16.37 -2.80 3.89
CA ASP A 377 -15.29 -2.04 3.25
C ASP A 377 -14.48 -2.91 2.27
N ARG A 378 -14.30 -4.20 2.60
CA ARG A 378 -13.65 -5.17 1.71
C ARG A 378 -14.50 -5.46 0.48
N MET A 379 -15.79 -5.67 0.66
CA MET A 379 -16.73 -5.92 -0.46
C MET A 379 -16.84 -4.68 -1.36
N ARG A 380 -16.96 -3.49 -0.78
CA ARG A 380 -16.97 -2.22 -1.53
C ARG A 380 -15.71 -2.08 -2.37
N TYR A 381 -14.55 -2.39 -1.80
CA TYR A 381 -13.31 -2.41 -2.56
C TYR A 381 -13.30 -3.42 -3.70
N TYR A 382 -13.79 -4.64 -3.49
CA TYR A 382 -13.90 -5.63 -4.57
C TYR A 382 -14.89 -5.16 -5.65
N ALA A 383 -15.97 -4.49 -5.25
CA ALA A 383 -16.90 -3.87 -6.20
C ALA A 383 -16.23 -2.76 -7.02
N ASP A 384 -15.38 -1.95 -6.41
CA ASP A 384 -14.56 -0.95 -7.11
C ASP A 384 -13.53 -1.57 -8.08
N LEU A 385 -13.17 -2.84 -7.87
CA LEU A 385 -12.33 -3.64 -8.78
C LEU A 385 -13.13 -4.42 -9.84
N GLY A 386 -14.46 -4.29 -9.88
CA GLY A 386 -15.32 -4.94 -10.87
C GLY A 386 -16.04 -6.20 -10.40
N VAL A 387 -15.93 -6.58 -9.13
CA VAL A 387 -16.70 -7.73 -8.58
C VAL A 387 -18.16 -7.33 -8.39
N SER A 388 -19.08 -8.06 -9.02
CA SER A 388 -20.52 -7.84 -8.82
C SER A 388 -21.01 -8.61 -7.59
N PHE A 389 -21.61 -7.91 -6.63
CA PHE A 389 -22.23 -8.54 -5.46
C PHE A 389 -23.75 -8.53 -5.62
N LYS A 390 -24.33 -9.72 -5.58
CA LYS A 390 -25.76 -9.96 -5.82
C LYS A 390 -26.38 -10.65 -4.62
N VAL A 391 -27.44 -10.08 -4.06
CA VAL A 391 -28.21 -10.65 -2.95
C VAL A 391 -29.48 -11.30 -3.49
N CYS A 392 -29.79 -12.51 -3.00
CA CYS A 392 -31.06 -13.17 -3.27
C CYS A 392 -32.23 -12.40 -2.66
N GLY A 393 -33.15 -11.94 -3.51
CA GLY A 393 -34.36 -11.22 -3.14
C GLY A 393 -35.30 -12.07 -2.29
N GLN A 394 -35.51 -13.34 -2.65
CA GLN A 394 -36.30 -14.27 -1.84
C GLN A 394 -35.74 -14.40 -0.42
N ALA A 395 -34.42 -14.62 -0.28
CA ALA A 395 -33.80 -14.74 1.04
C ALA A 395 -33.85 -13.40 1.78
N ALA A 396 -33.62 -12.27 1.10
CA ALA A 396 -33.76 -10.95 1.69
C ALA A 396 -35.16 -10.72 2.27
N GLU A 397 -36.21 -11.10 1.53
CA GLU A 397 -37.60 -11.06 2.01
C GLU A 397 -37.82 -11.96 3.23
N ASP A 398 -37.30 -13.19 3.21
CA ASP A 398 -37.40 -14.13 4.33
C ASP A 398 -36.72 -13.59 5.60
N PHE A 399 -35.61 -12.85 5.45
CA PHE A 399 -34.91 -12.15 6.54
C PHE A 399 -35.49 -10.76 6.87
N GLY A 400 -36.56 -10.33 6.19
CA GLY A 400 -37.25 -9.06 6.44
C GLY A 400 -36.53 -7.81 5.92
N TYR A 401 -35.74 -7.93 4.86
CA TYR A 401 -35.06 -6.84 4.18
C TYR A 401 -35.75 -6.43 2.88
N LYS A 402 -35.65 -5.15 2.54
CA LYS A 402 -36.07 -4.53 1.27
C LYS A 402 -34.85 -4.07 0.49
N LEU A 403 -35.04 -3.79 -0.80
CA LEU A 403 -33.98 -3.26 -1.67
C LEU A 403 -33.25 -2.04 -1.08
N ALA A 404 -33.99 -1.11 -0.48
CA ALA A 404 -33.43 0.11 0.13
C ALA A 404 -32.58 -0.13 1.38
N ASP A 405 -32.62 -1.34 1.95
CA ASP A 405 -31.88 -1.68 3.17
C ASP A 405 -30.44 -2.11 2.89
N PHE A 406 -30.03 -2.28 1.63
CA PHE A 406 -28.70 -2.77 1.26
C PHE A 406 -27.74 -1.63 0.86
N GLN A 407 -26.44 -1.93 0.91
CA GLN A 407 -25.40 -1.01 0.46
C GLN A 407 -25.56 -0.66 -1.03
N ASP A 408 -25.11 0.53 -1.42
CA ASP A 408 -25.17 1.07 -2.79
C ASP A 408 -24.45 0.23 -3.86
N PHE A 409 -23.53 -0.66 -3.48
CA PHE A 409 -22.82 -1.56 -4.39
C PHE A 409 -23.45 -2.97 -4.48
N ILE A 410 -24.56 -3.21 -3.78
CA ILE A 410 -25.28 -4.49 -3.79
C ILE A 410 -26.43 -4.43 -4.80
N GLU A 411 -26.49 -5.43 -5.66
CA GLU A 411 -27.63 -5.66 -6.54
C GLU A 411 -28.54 -6.73 -5.92
N VAL A 412 -29.86 -6.54 -5.93
CA VAL A 412 -30.80 -7.59 -5.49
C VAL A 412 -31.36 -8.29 -6.72
N VAL A 413 -31.19 -9.60 -6.78
CA VAL A 413 -31.69 -10.46 -7.86
C VAL A 413 -32.90 -11.27 -7.38
N PRO A 414 -33.80 -11.76 -8.26
CA PRO A 414 -35.00 -12.46 -7.81
C PRO A 414 -34.72 -13.68 -6.92
N ASN A 415 -33.77 -14.53 -7.33
CA ASN A 415 -33.43 -15.75 -6.62
C ASN A 415 -31.97 -16.18 -6.90
N ALA A 416 -31.26 -16.64 -5.87
CA ALA A 416 -29.85 -17.05 -6.01
C ALA A 416 -29.66 -18.27 -6.91
N ILE A 417 -30.52 -19.29 -6.81
CA ILE A 417 -30.37 -20.52 -7.60
C ILE A 417 -30.51 -20.23 -9.10
N THR A 418 -31.46 -19.38 -9.47
CA THR A 418 -31.61 -18.93 -10.87
C THR A 418 -30.43 -18.08 -11.32
N GLU A 419 -29.87 -17.25 -10.44
CA GLU A 419 -28.72 -16.39 -10.75
C GLU A 419 -27.45 -17.23 -10.96
N LEU A 420 -27.18 -18.21 -10.09
CA LEU A 420 -26.07 -19.14 -10.22
C LEU A 420 -26.16 -19.93 -11.54
N ALA A 421 -27.34 -20.48 -11.84
CA ALA A 421 -27.58 -21.21 -13.09
C ALA A 421 -27.35 -20.31 -14.33
N HIS A 422 -27.77 -19.05 -14.28
CA HIS A 422 -27.55 -18.08 -15.35
C HIS A 422 -26.07 -17.86 -15.64
N TRP A 423 -25.25 -17.60 -14.62
CA TRP A 423 -23.81 -17.38 -14.79
C TRP A 423 -23.07 -18.63 -15.26
N GLN A 424 -23.44 -19.81 -14.74
CA GLN A 424 -22.87 -21.07 -15.21
C GLN A 424 -23.17 -21.33 -16.69
N GLN A 425 -24.38 -21.01 -17.17
CA GLN A 425 -24.74 -21.11 -18.59
C GLN A 425 -23.92 -20.16 -19.49
N GLN A 426 -23.40 -19.05 -18.94
CA GLN A 426 -22.48 -18.14 -19.64
C GLN A 426 -21.01 -18.58 -19.58
N GLY A 427 -20.73 -19.77 -19.02
CA GLY A 427 -19.39 -20.33 -18.91
C GLY A 427 -18.61 -19.84 -17.69
N TYR A 428 -19.28 -19.32 -16.66
CA TYR A 428 -18.62 -19.01 -15.38
C TYR A 428 -18.41 -20.29 -14.58
N ALA A 429 -17.21 -20.46 -14.04
CA ALA A 429 -16.92 -21.52 -13.10
C ALA A 429 -17.58 -21.21 -11.75
N LEU A 430 -18.28 -22.19 -11.19
CA LEU A 430 -18.89 -22.08 -9.86
C LEU A 430 -17.84 -22.41 -8.79
N ILE A 431 -17.68 -21.52 -7.81
CA ILE A 431 -16.86 -21.76 -6.63
C ILE A 431 -17.70 -21.52 -5.38
N THR A 432 -17.86 -22.54 -4.54
CA THR A 432 -18.55 -22.43 -3.25
C THR A 432 -17.50 -22.46 -2.13
N PRO A 433 -17.21 -21.34 -1.45
CA PRO A 433 -16.24 -21.30 -0.37
C PRO A 433 -16.60 -22.24 0.77
N GLN A 434 -15.65 -23.09 1.17
CA GLN A 434 -15.78 -23.95 2.33
C GLN A 434 -15.13 -23.26 3.54
N VAL A 435 -15.90 -22.49 4.30
CA VAL A 435 -15.41 -21.79 5.50
C VAL A 435 -15.51 -22.72 6.71
N LEU A 436 -14.40 -23.38 7.02
CA LEU A 436 -14.29 -24.29 8.15
C LEU A 436 -13.91 -23.55 9.44
N GLU A 437 -14.48 -23.99 10.56
CA GLU A 437 -14.05 -23.55 11.88
C GLU A 437 -12.69 -24.19 12.22
N LYS A 438 -11.74 -23.37 12.66
CA LYS A 438 -10.45 -23.86 13.15
C LYS A 438 -10.66 -24.52 14.50
N LYS A 439 -10.68 -25.86 14.52
CA LYS A 439 -10.81 -26.67 15.74
C LYS A 439 -9.52 -26.79 16.54
N PHE A 440 -8.37 -26.60 15.88
CA PHE A 440 -7.04 -26.71 16.46
C PHE A 440 -6.22 -25.49 16.03
N ASP A 441 -5.40 -24.97 16.93
CA ASP A 441 -4.44 -23.93 16.61
C ASP A 441 -3.27 -24.50 15.79
N ILE A 442 -2.54 -23.64 15.09
CA ILE A 442 -1.48 -24.07 14.18
C ILE A 442 -0.28 -24.65 14.95
N GLU A 443 -0.04 -24.21 16.18
CA GLU A 443 1.05 -24.73 17.00
C GLU A 443 0.73 -26.12 17.55
N SER A 444 -0.53 -26.47 17.77
CA SER A 444 -0.93 -27.85 18.16
C SER A 444 -0.98 -28.84 17.00
N ILE A 445 -1.03 -28.37 15.75
CA ILE A 445 -0.97 -29.22 14.54
C ILE A 445 0.48 -29.45 14.09
N ARG A 446 1.35 -28.44 14.26
CA ARG A 446 2.77 -28.49 13.88
C ARG A 446 3.59 -29.28 14.89
#